data_AF-A0A4Y7SE13-F1
#
_entry.id   AF-A0A4Y7SE13-F1
#
_cell.length_a   1.000
_cell.length_b   1.000
_cell.length_c   1.000
_cell.angle_alpha   90.00
_cell.angle_beta   90.00
_cell.angle_gamma   90.00
#
_symmetry.space_group_name_H-M   'P 1'
#
loop_
_entity.id
_entity.type
_entity.pdbx_description
1 polymer ?
#
loop_
_entity_poly.entity_id
_entity_poly.type
_entity_poly.pdbx_seq_one_letter_code
_entity_poly.pdbx_strand_id
1 'polypeptide(L)'
;WPTPEDKTKLVEHIGGSYIFMTTILKSLFDPSGADGLTPLERLPIVLSMSPDFDELYRTILGPWQHLPHFQDIISIVALALEPLSIAQIANIFSLGTVAVLNVLINLQAIIQIPGDDRAPVTLWHTSLRDFLCSEDRAGQYF
;
A
#
# COMPACT_ATOMS: atom_id res chain seq x y z
N TRP A 1 -5.43 26.39 10.66
CA TRP A 1 -5.64 24.95 10.89
C TRP A 1 -5.86 24.29 9.53
N PRO A 2 -5.25 23.12 9.23
CA PRO A 2 -4.14 22.49 9.96
C PRO A 2 -2.89 23.39 10.00
N THR A 3 -1.95 23.10 10.92
CA THR A 3 -0.67 23.82 10.98
C THR A 3 0.23 23.44 9.78
N PRO A 4 1.28 24.20 9.45
CA PRO A 4 2.23 23.80 8.42
C PRO A 4 2.87 22.41 8.67
N GLU A 5 3.16 22.08 9.94
CA GLU A 5 3.73 20.79 10.32
C GLU A 5 2.73 19.64 10.08
N ASP A 6 1.47 19.82 10.47
CA ASP A 6 0.41 18.84 10.21
C ASP A 6 0.24 18.58 8.71
N LYS A 7 0.37 19.62 7.87
CA LYS A 7 0.29 19.49 6.42
C LYS A 7 1.44 18.66 5.87
N THR A 8 2.66 18.86 6.36
CA THR A 8 3.82 18.05 5.96
C THR A 8 3.61 16.59 6.34
N LYS A 9 3.18 16.31 7.57
CA LYS A 9 2.89 14.94 8.03
C LYS A 9 1.78 14.28 7.22
N LEU A 10 0.73 15.02 6.83
CA LEU A 10 -0.32 14.51 5.95
C LEU A 10 0.24 14.15 4.57
N VAL A 11 1.10 14.98 3.98
CA VAL A 11 1.73 14.70 2.68
C VAL A 11 2.62 13.46 2.77
N GLU A 12 3.37 13.31 3.86
CA GLU A 12 4.18 12.11 4.12
C GLU A 12 3.29 10.85 4.24
N HIS A 13 2.19 10.92 4.99
CA HIS A 13 1.23 9.81 5.14
C HIS A 13 0.55 9.42 3.82
N ILE A 14 0.35 10.37 2.91
CA ILE A 14 -0.20 10.11 1.58
C ILE A 14 0.77 9.27 0.73
N GLY A 15 2.08 9.38 0.99
CA GLY A 15 3.11 8.63 0.27
C GLY A 15 3.10 8.86 -1.24
N GLY A 16 2.51 9.96 -1.72
CA GLY A 16 2.36 10.24 -3.15
C GLY A 16 1.22 9.48 -3.88
N SER A 17 0.40 8.70 -3.17
CA SER A 17 -0.68 7.93 -3.81
C SER A 17 -2.08 8.47 -3.49
N TYR A 18 -2.86 8.67 -4.55
CA TYR A 18 -4.19 9.27 -4.49
C TYR A 18 -5.16 8.45 -3.62
N ILE A 19 -5.04 7.12 -3.60
CA ILE A 19 -5.95 6.29 -2.80
C ILE A 19 -5.72 6.51 -1.29
N PHE A 20 -4.47 6.68 -0.85
CA PHE A 20 -4.18 6.99 0.55
C PHE A 20 -4.66 8.41 0.90
N MET A 21 -4.47 9.39 0.00
CA MET A 21 -5.04 10.73 0.18
C MET A 21 -6.55 10.68 0.40
N THR A 22 -7.29 10.00 -0.47
CA THR A 22 -8.76 9.92 -0.32
C THR A 22 -9.15 9.17 0.95
N THR A 23 -8.41 8.15 1.36
CA THR A 23 -8.68 7.37 2.58
C THR A 23 -8.45 8.22 3.84
N ILE A 24 -7.32 8.94 3.90
CA ILE A 24 -6.99 9.89 4.97
C ILE A 24 -8.05 10.99 5.07
N LEU A 25 -8.46 11.57 3.94
CA LEU A 25 -9.50 12.60 3.92
C LEU A 25 -10.87 12.07 4.35
N LYS A 26 -11.25 10.86 3.92
CA LYS A 26 -12.49 10.22 4.36
C LYS A 26 -12.49 9.96 5.86
N SER A 27 -11.37 9.53 6.43
CA SER A 27 -11.23 9.33 7.88
C SER A 27 -11.29 10.68 8.63
N LEU A 28 -10.58 11.69 8.15
CA LEU A 28 -10.55 13.02 8.78
C LEU A 28 -11.92 13.71 8.77
N PHE A 29 -12.64 13.58 7.65
CA PHE A 29 -13.92 14.24 7.40
C PHE A 29 -15.10 13.27 7.41
N ASP A 30 -15.00 12.14 8.13
CA ASP A 30 -16.03 11.10 8.12
C ASP A 30 -17.42 11.72 8.36
N PRO A 31 -18.30 11.70 7.33
CA PRO A 31 -19.62 12.31 7.42
C PRO A 31 -20.57 11.46 8.27
N SER A 32 -20.22 10.22 8.61
CA SER A 32 -21.06 9.32 9.40
C SER A 32 -21.24 9.82 10.85
N GLY A 33 -20.29 10.61 11.36
CA GLY A 33 -20.33 11.19 12.72
C GLY A 33 -20.39 10.14 13.83
N ALA A 34 -20.09 8.87 13.55
CA ALA A 34 -20.34 7.75 14.45
C ALA A 34 -19.54 7.85 15.77
N ASP A 35 -18.40 8.52 15.77
CA ASP A 35 -17.54 8.76 16.93
C ASP A 35 -17.81 10.11 17.63
N GLY A 36 -18.63 10.99 17.05
CA GLY A 36 -18.91 12.34 17.55
C GLY A 36 -17.74 13.34 17.49
N LEU A 37 -16.61 12.99 16.86
CA LEU A 37 -15.40 13.82 16.84
C LEU A 37 -15.43 14.88 15.72
N THR A 38 -14.84 16.04 16.00
CA THR A 38 -14.59 17.06 14.98
C THR A 38 -13.33 16.72 14.16
N PRO A 39 -13.20 17.24 12.92
CA PRO A 39 -11.96 17.07 12.15
C PRO A 39 -10.69 17.55 12.87
N LEU A 40 -10.82 18.56 13.74
CA LEU A 40 -9.72 19.06 14.58
C LEU A 40 -9.24 17.99 15.58
N GLU A 41 -10.17 17.27 16.20
CA GLU A 41 -9.89 16.20 17.16
C GLU A 41 -9.41 14.92 16.47
N ARG A 42 -9.87 14.66 15.23
CA ARG A 42 -9.41 13.52 14.41
C ARG A 42 -8.01 13.70 13.84
N LEU A 43 -7.59 14.93 13.55
CA LEU A 43 -6.28 15.20 12.95
C LEU A 43 -5.10 14.54 13.69
N PRO A 44 -4.92 14.69 15.01
CA PRO A 44 -3.82 14.02 15.72
C PRO A 44 -3.96 12.50 15.71
N ILE A 45 -5.18 11.95 15.69
CA ILE A 45 -5.43 10.51 15.60
C ILE A 45 -4.99 9.98 14.23
N VAL A 46 -5.40 10.64 13.15
CA VAL A 46 -5.01 10.30 11.77
C VAL A 46 -3.51 10.43 11.53
N LEU A 47 -2.85 11.36 12.20
CA LEU A 47 -1.41 11.57 12.12
C LEU A 47 -0.59 10.63 13.04
N SER A 48 -1.21 9.99 14.02
CA SER A 48 -0.55 9.10 14.98
C SER A 48 -0.85 7.63 14.74
N MET A 49 -2.01 7.30 14.16
CA MET A 49 -2.27 6.00 13.60
C MET A 49 -1.46 5.85 12.31
N SER A 50 -0.69 4.78 12.19
CA SER A 50 -0.58 4.10 10.89
C SER A 50 -2.02 3.83 10.51
N PRO A 51 -2.61 4.51 9.51
CA PRO A 51 -4.01 4.28 9.21
C PRO A 51 -4.18 2.78 8.99
N ASP A 52 -5.18 2.16 9.60
CA ASP A 52 -5.45 0.74 9.38
C ASP A 52 -5.94 0.59 7.93
N PHE A 53 -4.97 0.56 7.03
CA PHE A 53 -5.15 0.38 5.60
C PHE A 53 -5.42 -1.08 5.29
N ASP A 54 -5.63 -1.96 6.27
CA ASP A 54 -5.79 -3.38 6.02
C ASP A 54 -7.03 -3.65 5.17
N GLU A 55 -8.15 -2.99 5.46
CA GLU A 55 -9.34 -3.10 4.60
C GLU A 55 -9.08 -2.57 3.19
N LEU A 56 -8.32 -1.47 3.08
CA LEU A 56 -7.91 -0.92 1.79
C LEU A 56 -7.03 -1.91 1.01
N TYR A 57 -6.04 -2.52 1.68
CA TYR A 57 -5.15 -3.52 1.09
C TYR A 57 -5.93 -4.75 0.66
N ARG A 58 -6.81 -5.29 1.50
CA ARG A 58 -7.68 -6.42 1.15
C ARG A 58 -8.56 -6.10 -0.06
N THR A 59 -9.11 -4.89 -0.12
CA THR A 59 -9.93 -4.43 -1.26
C THR A 59 -9.13 -4.34 -2.56
N ILE A 60 -7.87 -3.91 -2.48
CA ILE A 60 -7.00 -3.77 -3.65
C ILE A 60 -6.41 -5.11 -4.10
N LEU A 61 -6.00 -5.97 -3.16
CA LEU A 61 -5.37 -7.27 -3.44
C LEU A 61 -6.39 -8.33 -3.86
N GLY A 62 -7.58 -8.33 -3.24
CA GLY A 62 -8.60 -9.38 -3.38
C GLY A 62 -9.00 -9.71 -4.81
N PRO A 63 -9.30 -8.72 -5.68
CA PRO A 63 -9.69 -8.99 -7.06
C PRO A 63 -8.64 -9.75 -7.87
N TRP A 64 -7.37 -9.71 -7.48
CA TRP A 64 -6.23 -10.17 -8.30
C TRP A 64 -5.61 -11.48 -7.81
N GLN A 65 -6.11 -12.06 -6.72
CA GLN A 65 -5.60 -13.31 -6.15
C GLN A 65 -5.63 -14.50 -7.11
N HIS A 66 -6.54 -14.45 -8.09
CA HIS A 66 -6.70 -15.49 -9.11
C HIS A 66 -5.61 -15.44 -10.19
N LEU A 67 -4.78 -14.38 -10.23
CA LEU A 67 -3.72 -14.25 -11.23
C LEU A 67 -2.62 -15.29 -10.98
N PRO A 68 -2.04 -15.89 -12.04
CA PRO A 68 -0.88 -16.76 -11.90
C PRO A 68 0.27 -16.06 -11.18
N HIS A 69 0.93 -16.76 -10.25
CA HIS A 69 2.08 -16.26 -9.48
C HIS A 69 1.78 -15.05 -8.58
N PHE A 70 0.50 -14.71 -8.35
CA PHE A 70 0.13 -13.57 -7.50
C PHE A 70 0.76 -13.65 -6.12
N GLN A 71 0.56 -14.77 -5.42
CA GLN A 71 1.05 -14.96 -4.06
C GLN A 71 2.59 -14.89 -4.03
N ASP A 72 3.27 -15.62 -4.91
CA ASP A 72 4.72 -15.63 -5.01
C ASP A 72 5.31 -14.21 -5.18
N ILE A 73 4.71 -13.42 -6.08
CA ILE A 73 5.16 -12.06 -6.38
C ILE A 73 4.88 -11.12 -5.20
N ILE A 74 3.72 -11.22 -4.55
CA ILE A 74 3.38 -10.37 -3.42
C ILE A 74 4.23 -10.69 -2.19
N SER A 75 4.43 -11.97 -1.90
CA SER A 75 5.29 -12.42 -0.82
C SER A 75 6.73 -11.96 -1.03
N ILE A 76 7.30 -12.05 -2.25
CA ILE A 76 8.68 -11.55 -2.45
C ILE A 76 8.77 -10.03 -2.30
N VAL A 77 7.76 -9.28 -2.74
CA VAL A 77 7.72 -7.82 -2.57
C VAL A 77 7.65 -7.43 -1.09
N ALA A 78 6.95 -8.22 -0.26
CA ALA A 78 6.89 -8.02 1.18
C ALA A 78 8.20 -8.41 1.89
N LEU A 79 8.77 -9.57 1.54
CA LEU A 79 9.89 -10.17 2.25
C LEU A 79 11.26 -9.62 1.84
N ALA A 80 11.40 -9.09 0.63
CA ALA A 80 12.68 -8.60 0.13
C ALA A 80 13.21 -7.46 1.01
N LEU A 81 14.41 -7.61 1.58
CA LEU A 81 15.04 -6.60 2.43
C LEU A 81 15.25 -5.26 1.68
N GLU A 82 15.63 -5.36 0.41
CA GLU A 82 15.78 -4.22 -0.49
C GLU A 82 14.77 -4.33 -1.65
N PRO A 83 14.23 -3.19 -2.15
CA PRO A 83 13.34 -3.17 -3.30
C PRO A 83 13.93 -3.90 -4.52
N LEU A 84 13.15 -4.83 -5.10
CA LEU A 84 13.55 -5.61 -6.26
C LEU A 84 12.97 -5.03 -7.55
N SER A 85 13.73 -5.11 -8.63
CA SER A 85 13.23 -4.84 -9.98
C SER A 85 12.36 -5.96 -10.52
N ILE A 86 11.56 -5.64 -11.55
CA ILE A 86 10.74 -6.63 -12.27
C ILE A 86 11.61 -7.77 -12.81
N ALA A 87 12.78 -7.44 -13.38
CA ALA A 87 13.73 -8.42 -13.89
C ALA A 87 14.29 -9.33 -12.78
N GLN A 88 14.57 -8.80 -11.59
CA GLN A 88 15.03 -9.62 -10.47
C GLN A 88 13.95 -10.57 -9.97
N ILE A 89 12.71 -10.09 -9.81
CA ILE A 89 11.56 -10.92 -9.41
C ILE A 89 11.34 -12.03 -10.44
N ALA A 90 11.35 -11.69 -11.73
CA ALA A 90 11.20 -12.65 -12.81
C ALA A 90 12.29 -13.73 -12.77
N ASN A 91 13.55 -13.35 -12.54
CA ASN A 91 14.66 -14.30 -12.40
C ASN A 91 14.51 -15.23 -11.20
N ILE A 92 14.06 -14.73 -10.05
CA ILE A 92 13.85 -15.54 -8.83
C ILE A 92 12.87 -16.68 -9.08
N PHE A 93 11.76 -16.39 -9.76
CA PHE A 93 10.70 -17.36 -10.03
C PHE A 93 10.82 -18.04 -11.40
N SER A 94 11.90 -17.79 -12.16
CA SER A 94 12.06 -18.26 -13.54
C SER A 94 10.88 -17.92 -14.45
N LEU A 95 10.33 -16.71 -14.29
CA LEU A 95 9.20 -16.17 -15.05
C LEU A 95 9.68 -15.20 -16.13
N GLY A 96 8.79 -14.85 -17.06
CA GLY A 96 8.98 -13.69 -17.93
C GLY A 96 8.63 -12.38 -17.21
N THR A 97 9.31 -11.27 -17.54
CA THR A 97 9.02 -9.95 -16.94
C THR A 97 7.57 -9.51 -17.17
N VAL A 98 6.98 -9.87 -18.30
CA VAL A 98 5.57 -9.64 -18.62
C VAL A 98 4.63 -10.34 -17.63
N ALA A 99 4.95 -11.54 -17.17
CA ALA A 99 4.12 -12.26 -16.19
C ALA A 99 4.16 -11.55 -14.83
N VAL A 100 5.32 -11.07 -14.41
CA VAL A 100 5.48 -10.28 -13.19
C VAL A 100 4.75 -8.95 -13.30
N LEU A 101 4.94 -8.23 -14.41
CA LEU A 101 4.28 -6.95 -14.66
C LEU A 101 2.75 -7.09 -14.69
N ASN A 102 2.21 -8.19 -15.22
CA ASN A 102 0.78 -8.45 -15.24
C ASN A 102 0.17 -8.52 -13.83
N VAL A 103 0.92 -8.98 -12.82
CA VAL A 103 0.47 -8.91 -11.43
C VAL A 103 0.62 -7.49 -10.87
N LEU A 104 1.82 -6.91 -11.01
CA LEU A 104 2.14 -5.64 -10.36
C LEU A 104 1.30 -4.47 -10.88
N ILE A 105 0.98 -4.42 -12.18
CA ILE A 105 0.23 -3.30 -12.79
C ILE A 105 -1.16 -3.13 -12.18
N ASN A 106 -1.77 -4.21 -11.72
CA ASN A 106 -3.05 -4.21 -11.04
C ASN A 106 -3.00 -3.63 -9.62
N LEU A 107 -1.78 -3.42 -9.09
CA LEU A 107 -1.51 -2.99 -7.72
C LEU A 107 -0.85 -1.61 -7.65
N GLN A 108 -0.84 -0.86 -8.76
CA GLN A 108 -0.24 0.48 -8.86
C GLN A 108 -0.76 1.49 -7.81
N ALA A 109 -1.94 1.24 -7.24
CA ALA A 109 -2.51 2.06 -6.18
C ALA A 109 -1.72 1.99 -4.85
N ILE A 110 -1.04 0.87 -4.60
CA ILE A 110 -0.30 0.59 -3.35
C ILE A 110 1.20 0.31 -3.58
N ILE A 111 1.59 0.06 -4.82
CA ILE A 111 2.96 -0.16 -5.28
C ILE A 111 3.29 0.84 -6.38
N GLN A 112 4.49 1.43 -6.33
CA GLN A 112 5.05 2.22 -7.41
C GLN A 112 5.82 1.32 -8.36
N ILE A 113 5.44 1.36 -9.64
CA ILE A 113 6.06 0.58 -10.71
C ILE A 113 6.92 1.52 -11.55
N PRO A 114 8.21 1.23 -11.74
CA PRO A 114 9.07 2.02 -12.60
C PRO A 114 8.69 1.91 -14.07
N GLY A 115 9.17 2.85 -14.90
CA GLY A 115 8.97 2.83 -16.35
C GLY A 115 9.84 1.84 -17.12
N ASP A 116 10.68 1.07 -16.42
CA ASP A 116 11.57 0.06 -16.99
C ASP A 116 11.66 -1.19 -16.08
N ASP A 117 12.19 -2.29 -16.61
CA ASP A 117 12.22 -3.59 -15.91
C ASP A 117 13.38 -3.73 -14.91
N ARG A 118 14.30 -2.75 -14.82
CA ARG A 118 15.57 -2.82 -14.06
C ARG A 118 15.58 -1.95 -12.82
N ALA A 119 14.83 -0.86 -12.82
CA ALA A 119 14.61 -0.05 -11.65
C ALA A 119 13.75 -0.84 -10.62
N PRO A 120 13.92 -0.54 -9.33
CA PRO A 120 13.20 -1.24 -8.28
C PRO A 120 11.72 -0.88 -8.24
N VAL A 121 10.90 -1.88 -7.92
CA VAL A 121 9.50 -1.71 -7.54
C VAL A 121 9.45 -1.30 -6.07
N THR A 122 8.83 -0.15 -5.77
CA THR A 122 8.78 0.42 -4.43
C THR A 122 7.37 0.44 -3.87
N LEU A 123 7.22 0.44 -2.55
CA LEU A 123 5.91 0.56 -1.91
C LEU A 123 5.60 2.03 -1.69
N TRP A 124 4.34 2.44 -1.90
CA TRP A 124 3.92 3.80 -1.56
C TRP A 124 3.95 4.05 -0.04
N HIS A 125 3.76 3.00 0.76
CA HIS A 125 3.78 3.08 2.21
C HIS A 125 4.37 1.83 2.85
N THR A 126 5.17 1.98 3.91
CA THR A 126 5.79 0.86 4.64
C THR A 126 4.76 -0.05 5.30
N SER A 127 3.60 0.48 5.69
CA SER A 127 2.54 -0.32 6.31
C SER A 127 1.97 -1.42 5.41
N LEU A 128 2.17 -1.38 4.09
CA LEU A 128 1.82 -2.51 3.23
C LEU A 128 2.71 -3.72 3.54
N ARG A 129 4.00 -3.51 3.78
CA ARG A 129 4.91 -4.56 4.25
C ARG A 129 4.50 -5.05 5.63
N ASP A 130 4.20 -4.14 6.55
CA ASP A 130 3.75 -4.50 7.90
C ASP A 130 2.46 -5.35 7.87
N PHE A 131 1.56 -5.05 6.92
CA PHE A 131 0.34 -5.83 6.67
C PHE A 131 0.67 -7.22 6.12
N LEU A 132 1.43 -7.31 5.03
CA LEU A 132 1.75 -8.58 4.35
C LEU A 132 2.60 -9.52 5.22
N CYS A 133 3.42 -8.98 6.13
CA CYS A 133 4.26 -9.75 7.03
C CYS A 133 3.58 -10.12 8.37
N SER A 134 2.27 -9.90 8.52
CA SER A 134 1.49 -10.18 9.72
C SER A 134 0.37 -11.16 9.39
N GLU A 135 0.48 -12.41 9.84
CA GLU A 135 -0.49 -13.47 9.57
C GLU A 135 -1.90 -13.10 10.07
N ASP A 136 -1.98 -12.47 11.24
CA ASP A 136 -3.23 -12.00 11.84
C ASP A 136 -3.94 -10.92 11.01
N ARG A 137 -3.19 -10.08 10.28
CA ARG A 137 -3.73 -9.01 9.45
C ARG A 137 -3.97 -9.48 8.01
N ALA A 138 -2.97 -10.09 7.39
CA ALA A 138 -2.99 -10.51 5.99
C ALA A 138 -3.82 -11.79 5.76
N GLY A 139 -3.92 -12.69 6.74
CA GLY A 139 -4.61 -13.96 6.57
C GLY A 139 -4.12 -14.71 5.33
N GLN A 140 -4.98 -14.83 4.31
CA GLN A 140 -4.67 -15.50 3.05
C GLN A 140 -3.59 -14.82 2.18
N TYR A 141 -3.14 -13.60 2.53
CA TYR A 141 -2.07 -12.90 1.83
C TYR A 141 -0.68 -13.10 2.48
N PHE A 142 -0.60 -13.76 3.65
CA PHE A 142 0.66 -14.06 4.33
C PHE A 142 1.44 -15.20 3.64
#